data_AF-A0A6P1SY64-F1
#
_entry.id   AF-A0A6P1SY64-F1
#
_cell.length_a   1.000
_cell.length_b   1.000
_cell.length_c   1.000
_cell.angle_alpha   90.00
_cell.angle_beta   90.00
_cell.angle_gamma   90.00
#
_symmetry.space_group_name_H-M   'P 1'
#
loop_
_entity.id
_entity.type
_entity.pdbx_description
1 polymer ?
#
loop_
_entity_poly.entity_id
_entity_poly.type
_entity_poly.pdbx_seq_one_letter_code
_entity_poly.pdbx_strand_id
1 'polypeptide(L)'
;MQERRVRNSARWKRHLAHMLRFVSTSSSAALALCAVLSAPAAAATVCEDLWFARNAAFDEAGYCFRSPLGQAVFDNRDCTDNVPRVSESLVDHIARIRDREAELRCSVNTNRTELDVPMLARRLELMVQPLMSETESLCIGYIGPSVPLRTAPETDAVVIGNIEPGDSVLSAHEDMDGWAFASEVKRVGETETILGWHDASLETCEARAG
;
A
#
# COMPACT_ATOMS: atom_id res chain seq x y z
N MET A 1 -14.06 -49.03 -34.76
CA MET A 1 -13.50 -49.53 -36.02
C MET A 1 -12.14 -48.85 -36.21
N GLN A 2 -11.06 -49.64 -36.09
CA GLN A 2 -9.67 -49.45 -36.51
C GLN A 2 -8.96 -48.10 -36.25
N GLU A 3 -7.97 -48.01 -35.36
CA GLU A 3 -6.58 -48.56 -35.41
C GLU A 3 -5.59 -47.77 -36.28
N ARG A 4 -4.42 -47.51 -35.65
CA ARG A 4 -3.09 -47.19 -36.19
C ARG A 4 -2.87 -45.71 -36.58
N ARG A 5 -1.78 -45.06 -36.16
CA ARG A 5 -0.40 -45.58 -36.25
C ARG A 5 0.56 -44.84 -35.31
N VAL A 6 1.09 -45.58 -34.34
CA VAL A 6 2.36 -45.33 -33.64
C VAL A 6 3.53 -45.57 -34.63
N ARG A 7 4.57 -44.73 -34.58
CA ARG A 7 5.97 -45.03 -35.00
C ARG A 7 6.88 -43.95 -34.36
N ASN A 8 7.75 -44.31 -33.42
CA ASN A 8 9.14 -44.80 -33.59
C ASN A 8 10.11 -43.67 -34.02
N SER A 9 11.37 -43.58 -33.61
CA SER A 9 12.25 -44.27 -32.64
C SER A 9 13.67 -43.83 -33.01
N ALA A 10 14.52 -43.41 -32.08
CA ALA A 10 16.00 -43.50 -32.15
C ALA A 10 16.57 -42.94 -30.83
N ARG A 11 17.00 -43.71 -29.83
CA ARG A 11 18.03 -44.78 -29.78
C ARG A 11 19.42 -44.28 -30.20
N TRP A 12 20.12 -43.65 -29.27
CA TRP A 12 21.58 -43.57 -29.28
C TRP A 12 22.11 -44.18 -27.97
N LYS A 13 22.56 -45.44 -28.05
CA LYS A 13 23.43 -46.11 -27.07
C LYS A 13 24.60 -46.70 -27.85
N ARG A 14 25.84 -46.37 -27.49
CA ARG A 14 27.07 -47.14 -27.75
C ARG A 14 27.98 -46.96 -26.51
N HIS A 15 28.06 -47.99 -25.66
CA HIS A 15 29.19 -48.95 -25.47
C HIS A 15 30.42 -48.32 -24.79
N LEU A 16 30.64 -48.51 -23.47
CA LEU A 16 31.34 -49.62 -22.76
C LEU A 16 32.87 -49.63 -22.94
N ALA A 17 33.61 -49.30 -21.88
CA ALA A 17 34.91 -49.90 -21.54
C ALA A 17 35.20 -49.72 -20.04
N HIS A 18 35.42 -50.86 -19.36
CA HIS A 18 35.92 -50.95 -17.99
C HIS A 18 37.39 -50.53 -17.92
N MET A 19 37.83 -49.93 -16.80
CA MET A 19 39.02 -50.37 -16.04
C MET A 19 39.07 -49.70 -14.66
N LEU A 20 39.64 -50.44 -13.73
CA LEU A 20 39.62 -50.32 -12.28
C LEU A 20 40.70 -49.36 -11.73
N ARG A 21 40.38 -48.78 -10.55
CA ARG A 21 41.22 -48.54 -9.35
C ARG A 21 41.75 -47.13 -9.02
N PHE A 22 41.27 -46.71 -7.83
CA PHE A 22 41.97 -46.16 -6.66
C PHE A 22 42.30 -44.65 -6.55
N VAL A 23 41.76 -44.10 -5.44
CA VAL A 23 42.36 -43.19 -4.45
C VAL A 23 41.94 -41.70 -4.45
N SER A 24 41.44 -41.35 -3.25
CA SER A 24 41.42 -40.07 -2.54
C SER A 24 40.40 -38.98 -2.85
N THR A 25 39.51 -38.82 -1.85
CA THR A 25 39.20 -37.56 -1.14
C THR A 25 38.99 -36.29 -1.95
N SER A 26 37.75 -35.80 -1.96
CA SER A 26 37.41 -34.53 -1.30
C SER A 26 35.90 -34.35 -1.20
N SER A 27 35.45 -34.14 0.03
CA SER A 27 34.11 -33.69 0.38
C SER A 27 33.78 -32.38 -0.33
N SER A 28 32.57 -32.25 -0.85
CA SER A 28 31.90 -30.97 -0.99
C SER A 28 30.42 -31.20 -0.77
N ALA A 29 30.02 -31.07 0.49
CA ALA A 29 28.63 -30.88 0.84
C ALA A 29 28.20 -29.54 0.23
N ALA A 30 27.37 -29.58 -0.80
CA ALA A 30 26.72 -28.38 -1.31
C ALA A 30 25.73 -27.89 -0.25
N LEU A 31 26.15 -26.91 0.56
CA LEU A 31 25.23 -26.12 1.37
C LEU A 31 24.34 -25.33 0.40
N ALA A 32 23.14 -25.84 0.13
CA ALA A 32 22.07 -25.06 -0.43
C ALA A 32 21.64 -24.03 0.63
N LEU A 33 22.19 -22.82 0.53
CA LEU A 33 21.79 -21.69 1.35
C LEU A 33 20.39 -21.26 0.91
N CYS A 34 19.35 -21.84 1.51
CA CYS A 34 18.00 -21.30 1.45
C CYS A 34 17.99 -19.95 2.18
N ALA A 35 18.29 -18.87 1.45
CA ALA A 35 17.96 -17.52 1.89
C ALA A 35 16.43 -17.38 1.84
N VAL A 36 15.77 -17.71 2.94
CA VAL A 36 14.36 -17.37 3.14
C VAL A 36 14.34 -15.85 3.35
N LEU A 37 14.02 -15.09 2.29
CA LEU A 37 13.74 -13.66 2.42
C LEU A 37 12.42 -13.51 3.17
N SER A 38 12.49 -13.46 4.49
CA SER A 38 11.37 -12.96 5.30
C SER A 38 11.24 -11.46 5.00
N ALA A 39 10.21 -11.07 4.26
CA ALA A 39 9.89 -9.65 4.11
C ALA A 39 9.66 -9.05 5.52
N PRO A 40 10.27 -7.89 5.84
CA PRO A 40 10.07 -7.27 7.14
C PRO A 40 8.60 -6.91 7.34
N ALA A 41 8.07 -7.13 8.55
CA ALA A 41 6.67 -6.85 8.87
C ALA A 41 6.26 -5.38 8.57
N ALA A 42 7.18 -4.43 8.72
CA ALA A 42 6.97 -3.04 8.36
C ALA A 42 6.79 -2.80 6.84
N ALA A 43 7.38 -3.64 5.98
CA ALA A 43 7.12 -3.54 4.53
C ALA A 43 5.74 -4.11 4.17
N ALA A 44 5.22 -5.06 4.95
CA ALA A 44 3.88 -5.59 4.73
C ALA A 44 2.80 -4.54 5.01
N THR A 45 2.94 -3.76 6.09
CA THR A 45 2.01 -2.67 6.42
C THR A 45 2.05 -1.55 5.39
N VAL A 46 3.23 -1.14 4.93
CA VAL A 46 3.37 -0.14 3.85
C VAL A 46 2.74 -0.64 2.54
N CYS A 47 2.97 -1.90 2.16
CA CYS A 47 2.36 -2.46 0.96
C CYS A 47 0.83 -2.53 1.02
N GLU A 48 0.27 -2.84 2.20
CA GLU A 48 -1.18 -2.83 2.41
C GLU A 48 -1.75 -1.41 2.34
N ASP A 49 -1.03 -0.42 2.86
CA ASP A 49 -1.38 1.00 2.76
C ASP A 49 -1.38 1.50 1.30
N LEU A 50 -0.32 1.22 0.55
CA LEU A 50 -0.21 1.57 -0.88
C LEU A 50 -1.31 0.90 -1.70
N TRP A 51 -1.55 -0.39 -1.45
CA TRP A 51 -2.62 -1.12 -2.12
C TRP A 51 -3.98 -0.49 -1.80
N PHE A 52 -4.23 -0.16 -0.53
CA PHE A 52 -5.45 0.51 -0.12
C PHE A 52 -5.62 1.86 -0.81
N ALA A 53 -4.60 2.73 -0.76
CA ALA A 53 -4.62 4.07 -1.35
C ALA A 53 -4.96 4.03 -2.85
N ARG A 54 -4.32 3.12 -3.60
CA ARG A 54 -4.60 2.95 -5.03
C ARG A 54 -6.01 2.42 -5.30
N ASN A 55 -6.49 1.46 -4.51
CA ASN A 55 -7.80 0.86 -4.75
C ASN A 55 -8.95 1.76 -4.29
N ALA A 56 -8.76 2.59 -3.26
CA ALA A 56 -9.74 3.60 -2.87
C ALA A 56 -10.04 4.59 -4.01
N ALA A 57 -9.02 4.96 -4.81
CA ALA A 57 -9.23 5.79 -6.00
C ALA A 57 -10.10 5.11 -7.08
N PHE A 58 -10.05 3.78 -7.18
CA PHE A 58 -10.92 3.02 -8.08
C PHE A 58 -12.33 2.84 -7.50
N ASP A 59 -12.44 2.68 -6.18
CA ASP A 59 -13.72 2.63 -5.46
C ASP A 59 -14.51 3.93 -5.63
N GLU A 60 -13.87 5.07 -5.35
CA GLU A 60 -14.45 6.42 -5.53
C GLU A 60 -14.92 6.65 -6.99
N ALA A 61 -14.19 6.07 -7.94
CA ALA A 61 -14.53 6.17 -9.36
C ALA A 61 -15.61 5.14 -9.79
N GLY A 62 -16.03 4.23 -8.90
CA GLY A 62 -17.14 3.30 -9.10
C GLY A 62 -16.76 1.93 -9.67
N TYR A 63 -15.59 1.39 -9.30
CA TYR A 63 -15.14 0.06 -9.75
C TYR A 63 -15.64 -1.10 -8.88
N CYS A 64 -16.16 -2.16 -9.49
CA CYS A 64 -16.56 -3.38 -8.76
C CYS A 64 -15.37 -4.30 -8.45
N PHE A 65 -15.09 -4.50 -7.16
CA PHE A 65 -14.07 -5.42 -6.69
C PHE A 65 -14.55 -6.87 -6.69
N ARG A 66 -13.67 -7.76 -7.17
CA ARG A 66 -13.95 -9.21 -7.27
C ARG A 66 -13.12 -10.07 -6.34
N SER A 67 -12.05 -9.51 -5.76
CA SER A 67 -11.25 -10.22 -4.78
C SER A 67 -11.97 -10.22 -3.42
N PRO A 68 -11.81 -11.27 -2.59
CA PRO A 68 -12.33 -11.28 -1.23
C PRO A 68 -11.93 -10.03 -0.42
N LEU A 69 -10.69 -9.57 -0.58
CA LEU A 69 -10.20 -8.39 0.11
C LEU A 69 -10.90 -7.11 -0.33
N GLY A 70 -11.01 -6.88 -1.65
CA GLY A 70 -11.65 -5.66 -2.15
C GLY A 70 -13.14 -5.60 -1.82
N GLN A 71 -13.84 -6.74 -1.85
CA GLN A 71 -15.25 -6.83 -1.44
C GLN A 71 -15.48 -6.60 0.05
N ALA A 72 -14.49 -6.93 0.89
CA ALA A 72 -14.58 -6.73 2.33
C ALA A 72 -14.25 -5.29 2.75
N VAL A 73 -13.39 -4.60 2.01
CA VAL A 73 -12.90 -3.25 2.35
C VAL A 73 -13.73 -2.13 1.70
N PHE A 74 -14.19 -2.33 0.45
CA PHE A 74 -14.79 -1.27 -0.37
C PHE A 74 -16.27 -1.50 -0.68
N ASP A 75 -17.01 -0.43 -0.99
CA ASP A 75 -18.44 -0.52 -1.28
C ASP A 75 -18.69 -1.00 -2.71
N ASN A 76 -19.44 -2.09 -2.85
CA ASN A 76 -19.73 -2.71 -4.15
C ASN A 76 -21.22 -2.61 -4.55
N ARG A 77 -22.01 -1.75 -3.88
CA ARG A 77 -23.46 -1.69 -4.10
C ARG A 77 -23.86 -1.01 -5.42
N ASP A 78 -23.17 0.05 -5.82
CA ASP A 78 -23.53 0.91 -6.95
C ASP A 78 -22.38 1.09 -7.96
N CYS A 79 -21.51 0.08 -8.09
CA CYS A 79 -20.31 0.09 -8.93
C CYS A 79 -20.56 -0.46 -10.36
N THR A 80 -19.53 -0.37 -11.22
CA THR A 80 -19.50 -0.99 -12.55
C THR A 80 -18.24 -1.85 -12.74
N ASP A 81 -18.32 -2.87 -13.60
CA ASP A 81 -17.17 -3.72 -13.95
C ASP A 81 -16.15 -3.03 -14.88
N ASN A 82 -16.43 -1.81 -15.34
CA ASN A 82 -15.51 -1.07 -16.20
C ASN A 82 -14.49 -0.32 -15.36
N VAL A 83 -13.25 -0.19 -15.88
CA VAL A 83 -12.27 0.71 -15.28
C VAL A 83 -12.80 2.14 -15.42
N PRO A 84 -13.11 2.83 -14.32
CA PRO A 84 -13.71 4.15 -14.39
C PRO A 84 -12.69 5.22 -14.78
N ARG A 85 -13.19 6.35 -15.27
CA ARG A 85 -12.34 7.52 -15.56
C ARG A 85 -12.08 8.25 -14.25
N VAL A 86 -10.83 8.28 -13.83
CA VAL A 86 -10.33 9.14 -12.74
C VAL A 86 -9.88 10.51 -13.30
N SER A 87 -9.77 11.53 -12.44
CA SER A 87 -9.23 12.85 -12.82
C SER A 87 -7.75 12.76 -13.19
N GLU A 88 -7.24 13.71 -13.99
CA GLU A 88 -5.82 13.72 -14.40
C GLU A 88 -4.86 13.80 -13.20
N SER A 89 -5.15 14.65 -12.21
CA SER A 89 -4.34 14.73 -10.97
C SER A 89 -4.30 13.40 -10.20
N LEU A 90 -5.41 12.66 -10.19
CA LEU A 90 -5.49 11.35 -9.56
C LEU A 90 -4.77 10.26 -10.37
N VAL A 91 -4.65 10.40 -11.70
CA VAL A 91 -3.82 9.51 -12.53
C VAL A 91 -2.35 9.59 -12.11
N ASP A 92 -1.82 10.81 -11.97
CA ASP A 92 -0.42 11.01 -11.56
C ASP A 92 -0.19 10.46 -10.14
N HIS A 93 -1.13 10.69 -9.22
CA HIS A 93 -1.07 10.14 -7.87
C HIS A 93 -1.06 8.60 -7.87
N ILE A 94 -1.95 7.95 -8.64
CA ILE A 94 -1.98 6.48 -8.80
C ILE A 94 -0.67 5.96 -9.40
N ALA A 95 -0.07 6.67 -10.36
CA ALA A 95 1.21 6.29 -10.96
C ALA A 95 2.33 6.28 -9.91
N ARG A 96 2.41 7.32 -9.07
CA ARG A 96 3.38 7.38 -7.96
C ARG A 96 3.21 6.22 -6.97
N ILE A 97 1.98 5.89 -6.61
CA ILE A 97 1.71 4.72 -5.75
C ILE A 97 2.22 3.42 -6.39
N ARG A 98 1.93 3.22 -7.70
CA ARG A 98 2.37 2.02 -8.42
C ARG A 98 3.89 1.91 -8.52
N ASP A 99 4.57 3.03 -8.71
CA ASP A 99 6.04 3.06 -8.71
C ASP A 99 6.58 2.59 -7.36
N ARG A 100 6.00 3.07 -6.25
CA ARG A 100 6.39 2.64 -4.90
C ARG A 100 6.04 1.16 -4.62
N GLU A 101 4.86 0.70 -5.06
CA GLU A 101 4.48 -0.72 -5.00
C GLU A 101 5.53 -1.59 -5.72
N ALA A 102 6.02 -1.14 -6.89
CA ALA A 102 7.02 -1.85 -7.67
C ALA A 102 8.41 -1.87 -7.02
N GLU A 103 8.85 -0.72 -6.48
CA GLU A 103 10.12 -0.59 -5.74
C GLU A 103 10.18 -1.55 -4.54
N LEU A 104 9.09 -1.61 -3.77
CA LEU A 104 8.96 -2.46 -2.59
C LEU A 104 8.62 -3.92 -2.93
N ARG A 105 8.34 -4.23 -4.21
CA ARG A 105 7.88 -5.55 -4.69
C ARG A 105 6.63 -6.01 -3.92
N CYS A 106 5.69 -5.10 -3.73
CA CYS A 106 4.47 -5.37 -2.99
C CYS A 106 3.66 -6.50 -3.61
N SER A 107 3.17 -7.40 -2.76
CA SER A 107 2.36 -8.55 -3.14
C SER A 107 1.31 -8.81 -2.05
N VAL A 108 0.34 -7.91 -1.93
CA VAL A 108 -0.75 -8.01 -0.95
C VAL A 108 -1.60 -9.25 -1.22
N ASN A 109 -1.88 -10.05 -0.18
CA ASN A 109 -2.72 -11.23 -0.28
C ASN A 109 -4.20 -10.85 -0.40
N THR A 110 -4.72 -10.78 -1.62
CA THR A 110 -6.12 -10.37 -1.86
C THR A 110 -7.16 -11.46 -1.55
N ASN A 111 -6.75 -12.64 -1.04
CA ASN A 111 -7.67 -13.70 -0.60
C ASN A 111 -8.08 -13.56 0.88
N ARG A 112 -7.47 -12.64 1.64
CA ARG A 112 -7.92 -12.28 2.99
C ARG A 112 -9.07 -11.27 2.91
N THR A 113 -9.66 -10.89 4.05
CA THR A 113 -10.80 -9.96 4.13
C THR A 113 -10.54 -8.75 5.03
N GLU A 114 -9.28 -8.51 5.41
CA GLU A 114 -8.90 -7.44 6.32
C GLU A 114 -7.54 -6.86 5.89
N LEU A 115 -7.30 -5.60 6.23
CA LEU A 115 -6.05 -4.89 6.01
C LEU A 115 -5.53 -4.34 7.34
N ASP A 116 -4.22 -4.30 7.49
CA ASP A 116 -3.53 -3.61 8.59
C ASP A 116 -3.14 -2.20 8.13
N VAL A 117 -4.16 -1.34 7.97
CA VAL A 117 -4.01 0.07 7.62
C VAL A 117 -4.42 0.92 8.81
N PRO A 118 -3.53 1.79 9.33
CA PRO A 118 -3.87 2.70 10.41
C PRO A 118 -5.10 3.54 10.07
N MET A 119 -6.02 3.65 11.03
CA MET A 119 -7.22 4.48 10.91
C MET A 119 -8.09 4.15 9.67
N LEU A 120 -8.10 2.89 9.20
CA LEU A 120 -8.80 2.47 7.98
C LEU A 120 -10.25 2.99 7.88
N ALA A 121 -11.02 2.93 8.96
CA ALA A 121 -12.41 3.41 8.97
C ALA A 121 -12.52 4.91 8.66
N ARG A 122 -11.60 5.73 9.17
CA ARG A 122 -11.52 7.18 8.88
C ARG A 122 -10.98 7.43 7.48
N ARG A 123 -9.99 6.63 7.03
CA ARG A 123 -9.47 6.74 5.68
C ARG A 123 -10.53 6.46 4.62
N LEU A 124 -11.44 5.51 4.83
CA LEU A 124 -12.57 5.23 3.93
C LEU A 124 -13.54 6.40 3.75
N GLU A 125 -13.47 7.44 4.58
CA GLU A 125 -14.27 8.66 4.43
C GLU A 125 -13.62 9.70 3.48
N LEU A 126 -12.38 9.44 3.02
CA LEU A 126 -11.65 10.32 2.10
C LEU A 126 -11.95 9.99 0.64
N MET A 127 -12.06 11.03 -0.18
CA MET A 127 -12.16 10.91 -1.64
C MET A 127 -10.78 10.69 -2.29
N VAL A 128 -9.73 11.28 -1.71
CA VAL A 128 -8.34 11.10 -2.17
C VAL A 128 -7.50 10.61 -1.00
N GLN A 129 -6.90 9.43 -1.16
CA GLN A 129 -6.00 8.86 -0.17
C GLN A 129 -4.61 9.49 -0.23
N PRO A 130 -3.96 9.71 0.92
CA PRO A 130 -2.57 10.14 0.93
C PRO A 130 -1.60 8.99 0.64
N LEU A 131 -0.37 9.33 0.25
CA LEU A 131 0.75 8.41 0.10
C LEU A 131 1.61 8.45 1.37
N MET A 132 1.92 7.30 1.96
CA MET A 132 2.78 7.22 3.16
C MET A 132 4.16 7.82 2.88
N SER A 133 4.65 8.63 3.80
CA SER A 133 5.97 9.28 3.73
C SER A 133 7.03 8.40 4.39
N GLU A 134 8.28 8.53 3.92
CA GLU A 134 9.45 7.90 4.55
C GLU A 134 9.86 8.58 5.85
N THR A 135 9.40 9.80 6.07
CA THR A 135 9.63 10.59 7.27
C THR A 135 8.32 10.95 7.93
N GLU A 136 8.33 10.98 9.26
CA GLU A 136 7.21 11.50 10.04
C GLU A 136 7.63 12.75 10.81
N SER A 137 6.66 13.60 11.12
CA SER A 137 6.85 14.70 12.07
C SER A 137 5.60 14.87 12.92
N LEU A 138 5.77 15.44 14.10
CA LEU A 138 4.70 15.68 15.07
C LEU A 138 4.71 17.13 15.50
N CYS A 139 3.59 17.82 15.26
CA CYS A 139 3.26 19.08 15.92
C CYS A 139 2.60 18.76 17.26
N ILE A 140 3.14 19.26 18.37
CA ILE A 140 2.56 19.08 19.71
C ILE A 140 2.03 20.44 20.17
N GLY A 141 0.75 20.50 20.52
CA GLY A 141 0.10 21.72 21.00
C GLY A 141 0.05 22.78 19.91
N TYR A 142 -0.77 22.57 18.88
CA TYR A 142 -0.97 23.55 17.80
C TYR A 142 -1.45 24.89 18.35
N ILE A 143 -0.88 26.02 17.91
CA ILE A 143 -1.18 27.35 18.47
C ILE A 143 -1.97 28.23 17.46
N GLY A 144 -2.07 27.79 16.21
CA GLY A 144 -2.68 28.59 15.15
C GLY A 144 -4.22 28.62 15.18
N PRO A 145 -4.85 29.29 14.20
CA PRO A 145 -6.31 29.31 14.07
C PRO A 145 -6.87 27.94 13.70
N SER A 146 -8.17 27.69 13.95
CA SER A 146 -8.85 26.46 13.51
C SER A 146 -8.60 26.19 12.01
N VAL A 147 -8.12 25.00 11.68
CA VAL A 147 -7.78 24.56 10.31
C VAL A 147 -8.74 23.46 9.87
N PRO A 148 -9.52 23.66 8.79
CA PRO A 148 -10.42 22.63 8.28
C PRO A 148 -9.65 21.47 7.62
N LEU A 149 -10.03 20.24 7.99
CA LEU A 149 -9.57 18.98 7.41
C LEU A 149 -10.57 18.49 6.36
N ARG A 150 -10.08 18.09 5.19
CA ARG A 150 -10.90 17.74 4.02
C ARG A 150 -10.70 16.31 3.52
N THR A 151 -11.69 15.83 2.77
CA THR A 151 -11.68 14.52 2.11
C THR A 151 -10.75 14.42 0.90
N ALA A 152 -10.33 15.56 0.34
CA ALA A 152 -9.42 15.65 -0.81
C ALA A 152 -8.56 16.93 -0.74
N PRO A 153 -7.40 16.98 -1.44
CA PRO A 153 -6.50 18.13 -1.48
C PRO A 153 -7.02 19.23 -2.43
N GLU A 154 -8.22 19.74 -2.14
CA GLU A 154 -8.86 20.82 -2.88
C GLU A 154 -9.76 21.65 -1.96
N THR A 155 -9.97 22.93 -2.29
CA THR A 155 -10.62 23.89 -1.38
C THR A 155 -12.11 23.61 -1.14
N ASP A 156 -12.79 23.07 -2.14
CA ASP A 156 -14.22 22.78 -2.17
C ASP A 156 -14.58 21.35 -1.73
N ALA A 157 -13.58 20.52 -1.42
CA ALA A 157 -13.80 19.21 -0.83
C ALA A 157 -14.51 19.30 0.53
N VAL A 158 -15.23 18.22 0.86
CA VAL A 158 -16.01 18.11 2.09
C VAL A 158 -15.09 18.24 3.30
N VAL A 159 -15.48 19.09 4.25
CA VAL A 159 -14.80 19.24 5.54
C VAL A 159 -15.29 18.14 6.49
N ILE A 160 -14.37 17.35 7.02
CA ILE A 160 -14.63 16.19 7.90
C ILE A 160 -14.20 16.44 9.35
N GLY A 161 -13.54 17.56 9.62
CA GLY A 161 -13.16 17.98 10.97
C GLY A 161 -12.27 19.21 10.93
N ASN A 162 -11.73 19.59 12.08
CA ASN A 162 -10.78 20.69 12.19
C ASN A 162 -9.61 20.32 13.13
N ILE A 163 -8.42 20.81 12.81
CA ILE A 163 -7.34 20.98 13.78
C ILE A 163 -7.66 22.25 14.58
N GLU A 164 -7.68 22.13 15.90
CA GLU A 164 -7.97 23.21 16.84
C GLU A 164 -6.73 23.56 17.68
N PRO A 165 -6.66 24.77 18.27
CA PRO A 165 -5.60 25.11 19.21
C PRO A 165 -5.48 24.07 20.34
N GLY A 166 -4.27 23.59 20.59
CA GLY A 166 -3.92 22.57 21.58
C GLY A 166 -3.79 21.16 21.03
N ASP A 167 -4.23 20.90 19.79
CA ASP A 167 -4.15 19.56 19.19
C ASP A 167 -2.69 19.13 18.92
N SER A 168 -2.45 17.83 18.97
CA SER A 168 -1.23 17.24 18.41
C SER A 168 -1.51 16.65 17.04
N VAL A 169 -0.69 16.99 16.04
CA VAL A 169 -0.88 16.61 14.64
C VAL A 169 0.32 15.81 14.16
N LEU A 170 0.11 14.52 13.88
CA LEU A 170 1.08 13.66 13.22
C LEU A 170 1.00 13.86 11.70
N SER A 171 2.14 14.05 11.07
CA SER A 171 2.31 14.10 9.62
C SER A 171 3.24 12.97 9.21
N ALA A 172 2.68 11.91 8.64
CA ALA A 172 3.38 10.69 8.22
C ALA A 172 3.05 10.31 6.76
N HIS A 173 2.50 11.28 6.02
CA HIS A 173 2.15 11.14 4.62
C HIS A 173 2.74 12.31 3.83
N GLU A 174 2.90 12.09 2.53
CA GLU A 174 3.45 13.08 1.61
C GLU A 174 2.43 14.18 1.27
N ASP A 175 2.97 15.36 1.00
CA ASP A 175 2.20 16.49 0.48
C ASP A 175 1.80 16.25 -0.99
N MET A 176 0.66 16.83 -1.39
CA MET A 176 0.13 16.76 -2.76
C MET A 176 -0.32 18.15 -3.21
N ASP A 177 0.32 18.69 -4.24
CA ASP A 177 -0.07 19.96 -4.88
C ASP A 177 -0.26 21.14 -3.91
N GLY A 178 0.60 21.22 -2.88
CA GLY A 178 0.55 22.28 -1.85
C GLY A 178 -0.37 21.99 -0.67
N TRP A 179 -0.99 20.81 -0.64
CA TRP A 179 -1.76 20.29 0.49
C TRP A 179 -0.93 19.31 1.30
N ALA A 180 -0.98 19.44 2.62
CA ALA A 180 -0.43 18.48 3.56
C ALA A 180 -1.54 17.59 4.11
N PHE A 181 -1.15 16.43 4.64
CA PHE A 181 -2.09 15.49 5.23
C PHE A 181 -1.81 15.28 6.72
N ALA A 182 -2.82 15.56 7.54
CA ALA A 182 -2.80 15.23 8.96
C ALA A 182 -3.14 13.74 9.14
N SER A 183 -2.11 12.91 9.35
CA SER A 183 -2.25 11.45 9.56
C SER A 183 -3.09 11.11 10.77
N GLU A 184 -2.89 11.88 11.84
CA GLU A 184 -3.62 11.77 13.10
C GLU A 184 -3.68 13.14 13.74
N VAL A 185 -4.88 13.57 14.12
CA VAL A 185 -5.09 14.74 14.99
C VAL A 185 -5.64 14.24 16.31
N LYS A 186 -4.89 14.49 17.37
CA LYS A 186 -5.19 14.04 18.72
C LYS A 186 -5.47 15.22 19.63
N ARG A 187 -6.67 15.22 20.21
CA ARG A 187 -7.12 16.22 21.17
C ARG A 187 -7.07 15.67 22.59
N VAL A 188 -6.60 16.49 23.53
CA VAL A 188 -6.55 16.11 24.95
C VAL A 188 -7.98 15.88 25.46
N GLY A 189 -8.21 14.69 26.02
CA GLY A 189 -9.52 14.31 26.57
C GLY A 189 -10.47 13.65 25.56
N GLU A 190 -10.10 13.58 24.28
CA GLU A 190 -10.85 12.84 23.26
C GLU A 190 -10.15 11.49 22.98
N THR A 191 -10.95 10.45 22.77
CA THR A 191 -10.46 9.11 22.39
C THR A 191 -10.44 8.91 20.89
N GLU A 192 -11.21 9.72 20.17
CA GLU A 192 -11.32 9.68 18.73
C GLU A 192 -10.24 10.54 18.10
N THR A 193 -9.64 10.03 17.03
CA THR A 193 -8.69 10.78 16.22
C THR A 193 -9.31 11.03 14.85
N ILE A 194 -9.04 12.21 14.32
CA ILE A 194 -9.45 12.61 12.97
C ILE A 194 -8.23 12.71 12.08
N LEU A 195 -8.45 12.66 10.77
CA LEU A 195 -7.43 12.80 9.75
C LEU A 195 -7.99 13.60 8.58
N GLY A 196 -7.14 14.08 7.69
CA GLY A 196 -7.58 14.73 6.45
C GLY A 196 -6.57 15.69 5.85
N TRP A 197 -6.91 16.19 4.68
CA TRP A 197 -6.10 17.16 3.93
C TRP A 197 -6.30 18.59 4.46
N HIS A 198 -5.21 19.36 4.51
CA HIS A 198 -5.24 20.78 4.81
C HIS A 198 -4.20 21.56 3.99
N ASP A 199 -4.46 22.84 3.79
CA ASP A 199 -3.61 23.79 3.07
C ASP A 199 -2.90 24.78 4.01
N ALA A 200 -3.17 24.69 5.31
CA ALA A 200 -2.57 25.57 6.30
C ALA A 200 -1.14 25.12 6.68
N SER A 201 -0.28 26.10 6.92
CA SER A 201 1.01 25.87 7.58
C SER A 201 0.78 25.54 9.05
N LEU A 202 1.29 24.39 9.48
CA LEU A 202 1.32 23.98 10.88
C LEU A 202 2.62 24.41 11.58
N GLU A 203 3.32 25.43 11.08
CA GLU A 203 4.61 25.88 11.66
C GLU A 203 4.51 26.39 13.10
N THR A 204 3.33 26.75 13.60
CA THR A 204 3.13 27.22 14.98
C THR A 204 2.67 26.09 15.90
N CYS A 205 3.63 25.42 16.56
CA CYS A 205 3.40 24.39 17.57
C CYS A 205 4.17 24.74 18.86
N GLU A 206 3.67 24.32 20.01
CA GLU A 206 4.40 24.44 21.29
C GLU A 206 5.71 23.64 21.26
N ALA A 207 5.66 22.45 20.67
CA ALA A 207 6.84 21.61 20.45
C ALA A 207 6.74 20.83 19.13
N ARG A 208 7.88 20.32 18.67
CA ARG A 208 7.99 19.47 17.48
C ARG A 208 8.84 18.23 17.73
N ALA A 209 8.51 17.15 17.06
CA ALA A 209 9.35 15.97 16.90
C ALA A 209 9.40 15.53 15.44
N GLY A 210 10.46 14.81 15.06
CA GLY A 210 10.72 14.27 13.71
C GLY A 210 12.03 13.50 13.69
#